data_AF-A0AAW2UC54-F1
#
_entry.id   AF-A0AAW2UC54-F1
#
_cell.length_a   1.000
_cell.length_b   1.000
_cell.length_c   1.000
_cell.angle_alpha   90.00
_cell.angle_beta   90.00
_cell.angle_gamma   90.00
#
_symmetry.space_group_name_H-M   'P 1'
#
loop_
_entity.id
_entity.type
_entity.pdbx_description
1 polymer ?
#
loop_
_entity_poly.entity_id
_entity_poly.type
_entity_poly.pdbx_seq_one_letter_code
_entity_poly.pdbx_strand_id
1 'polypeptide(L)'
;MLEERRRNLFWTPCAAYCIDQMLEEFMKLNRVRDCIEKGQKITKFIYNRIWLLNLMKKEFTGGEELLRPSVTRSASSFTTLQSLLDHRVGLRRMFQSKKWVSSRFSKLDEGKDVENIILDSSFWRKVQFVRRSIDPIVEVLQKINSDESLSMPFIYNDMYRAKLAIKINHNDDARKYEPFWSVIDNHWSSLFHHPLYLAAYFLNPSYRYRPDFILHPDVVRGLNACIVRLESDSARRISASMQLISETDLAISTRSELDPAAWWQQHGINCLELQRIAVRILSQSCSSFGCEHNWSIHDQMYVQRHNRLAQKRLSETIYVHYNLRLRERQMRRRSSNLPSLDIVLQEDLLYDWTVETEKQPLQEDEEILYNEMEHGDAYENDLQELDDGNADSRKRALEMVLADVVEPLDVEDPAQDDAASGDDQDLNFIDDDMTE
;
A
#
# COMPACT_ATOMS: atom_id res chain seq x y z
N MET A 1 31.07 13.03 -4.96
CA MET A 1 29.59 13.09 -4.81
C MET A 1 29.09 14.53 -4.55
N LEU A 2 27.79 14.82 -4.73
CA LEU A 2 27.19 16.15 -4.50
C LEU A 2 27.39 16.67 -3.05
N GLU A 3 27.38 15.77 -2.07
CA GLU A 3 27.61 16.10 -0.66
C GLU A 3 29.02 16.62 -0.37
N GLU A 4 30.05 16.16 -1.09
CA GLU A 4 31.43 16.64 -0.93
C GLU A 4 31.54 18.12 -1.34
N ARG A 5 30.74 18.55 -2.31
CA ARG A 5 30.69 19.94 -2.81
C ARG A 5 29.75 20.82 -2.00
N ARG A 6 28.76 20.23 -1.30
CA ARG A 6 27.74 20.94 -0.53
C ARG A 6 27.59 20.30 0.85
N ARG A 7 28.45 20.72 1.77
CA ARG A 7 28.57 20.14 3.13
C ARG A 7 27.31 20.23 4.00
N ASN A 8 26.36 21.10 3.65
CA ASN A 8 25.11 21.30 4.39
C ASN A 8 23.92 20.52 3.78
N LEU A 9 24.17 19.65 2.80
CA LEU A 9 23.17 18.74 2.24
C LEU A 9 23.28 17.36 2.89
N PHE A 10 22.15 16.69 3.00
CA PHE A 10 22.09 15.26 3.28
C PHE A 10 21.66 14.54 2.02
N TRP A 11 22.31 13.42 1.75
CA TRP A 11 21.85 12.40 0.83
C TRP A 11 21.24 11.28 1.66
N THR A 12 19.97 11.00 1.41
CA THR A 12 19.23 9.90 2.04
C THR A 12 18.64 9.02 0.95
N PRO A 13 18.68 7.69 1.08
CA PRO A 13 17.90 6.84 0.22
C PRO A 13 16.40 7.08 0.46
N CYS A 14 15.60 6.82 -0.57
CA CYS A 14 14.15 6.90 -0.52
C CYS A 14 13.61 5.82 0.44
N ALA A 15 12.82 6.23 1.45
CA ALA A 15 12.25 5.31 2.43
C ALA A 15 11.27 4.33 1.79
N ALA A 16 10.42 4.78 0.86
CA ALA A 16 9.49 3.91 0.15
C ALA A 16 10.23 2.82 -0.64
N TYR A 17 11.30 3.19 -1.35
CA TYR A 17 12.15 2.23 -2.07
C TYR A 17 12.80 1.23 -1.12
N CYS A 18 13.38 1.70 -0.01
CA CYS A 18 14.01 0.81 0.95
C CYS A 18 13.03 -0.14 1.65
N ILE A 19 11.80 0.29 1.94
CA ILE A 19 10.76 -0.60 2.47
C ILE A 19 10.34 -1.60 1.40
N ASP A 20 10.24 -1.19 0.14
CA ASP A 20 9.96 -2.10 -0.96
C ASP A 20 11.04 -3.17 -1.12
N GLN A 21 12.31 -2.81 -0.96
CA GLN A 21 13.42 -3.77 -0.90
C GLN A 21 13.29 -4.74 0.29
N MET A 22 12.81 -4.29 1.46
CA MET A 22 12.50 -5.21 2.56
C MET A 22 11.40 -6.21 2.18
N LEU A 23 10.36 -5.76 1.47
CA LEU A 23 9.30 -6.61 0.96
C LEU A 23 9.84 -7.64 -0.06
N GLU A 24 10.77 -7.26 -0.92
CA GLU A 24 11.47 -8.18 -1.83
C GLU A 24 12.26 -9.24 -1.08
N GLU A 25 12.99 -8.87 -0.03
CA GLU A 25 13.75 -9.81 0.79
C GLU A 25 12.83 -10.75 1.60
N PHE A 26 11.66 -10.28 2.05
CA PHE A 26 10.67 -11.18 2.65
C PHE A 26 10.20 -12.25 1.67
N MET A 27 10.03 -11.93 0.38
CA MET A 27 9.65 -12.92 -0.64
C MET A 27 10.69 -14.03 -0.82
N LYS A 28 11.94 -13.83 -0.39
CA LYS A 28 12.99 -14.86 -0.44
C LYS A 28 12.92 -15.86 0.72
N LEU A 29 12.18 -15.55 1.79
CA LEU A 29 11.97 -16.49 2.89
C LEU A 29 11.15 -17.69 2.39
N ASN A 30 11.63 -18.93 2.63
CA ASN A 30 11.02 -20.16 2.08
C ASN A 30 9.50 -20.23 2.27
N ARG A 31 9.01 -19.92 3.47
CA ARG A 31 7.57 -19.94 3.80
C ARG A 31 6.77 -18.91 3.01
N VAL A 32 7.34 -17.73 2.77
CA VAL A 32 6.70 -16.65 2.00
C VAL A 32 6.72 -17.00 0.52
N ARG A 33 7.86 -17.44 0.00
CA ARG A 33 8.03 -17.89 -1.38
C ARG A 33 7.04 -18.98 -1.78
N ASP A 34 6.89 -20.03 -0.96
CA ASP A 34 5.90 -21.10 -1.19
C ASP A 34 4.47 -20.55 -1.33
N CYS A 35 4.10 -19.58 -0.49
CA CYS A 35 2.79 -18.94 -0.55
C CYS A 35 2.60 -18.11 -1.83
N ILE A 36 3.61 -17.34 -2.23
CA ILE A 36 3.57 -16.50 -3.43
C ILE A 36 3.51 -17.38 -4.69
N GLU A 37 4.36 -18.40 -4.81
CA GLU A 37 4.37 -19.30 -5.97
C GLU A 37 3.05 -20.05 -6.13
N LYS A 38 2.48 -20.56 -5.03
CA LYS A 38 1.14 -21.20 -5.05
C LYS A 38 0.03 -20.20 -5.37
N GLY A 39 0.08 -19.00 -4.82
CA GLY A 39 -0.85 -17.92 -5.14
C GLY A 39 -0.83 -17.57 -6.63
N GLN A 40 0.37 -17.43 -7.22
CA GLN A 40 0.56 -17.18 -8.64
C GLN A 40 0.01 -18.31 -9.51
N LYS A 41 0.19 -19.57 -9.11
CA LYS A 41 -0.42 -20.71 -9.82
C LYS A 41 -1.95 -20.60 -9.86
N ILE A 42 -2.58 -20.27 -8.72
CA ILE A 42 -4.03 -20.07 -8.65
C ILE A 42 -4.47 -18.95 -9.61
N THR A 43 -3.82 -17.78 -9.54
CA THR A 43 -4.26 -16.63 -10.34
C THR A 43 -4.01 -16.85 -11.82
N LYS A 44 -2.86 -17.38 -12.24
CA LYS A 44 -2.59 -17.70 -13.65
C LYS A 44 -3.63 -18.65 -14.21
N PHE A 45 -3.91 -19.74 -13.50
CA PHE A 45 -4.88 -20.74 -13.93
C PHE A 45 -6.29 -20.16 -14.16
N ILE A 46 -6.72 -19.25 -13.30
CA ILE A 46 -8.04 -18.61 -13.38
C ILE A 46 -8.04 -17.51 -14.45
N TYR A 47 -7.07 -16.60 -14.43
CA TYR A 47 -7.06 -15.40 -15.28
C TYR A 47 -6.74 -15.72 -16.74
N ASN A 48 -6.03 -16.81 -17.03
CA ASN A 48 -5.75 -17.23 -18.41
C ASN A 48 -6.89 -18.01 -19.06
N ARG A 49 -8.01 -18.22 -18.36
CA ARG A 49 -9.20 -18.88 -18.92
C ARG A 49 -10.43 -18.04 -18.69
N ILE A 50 -11.02 -17.56 -19.79
CA ILE A 50 -12.11 -16.59 -19.78
C ILE A 50 -13.30 -17.18 -19.01
N TRP A 51 -13.58 -18.46 -19.21
CA TRP A 51 -14.66 -19.16 -18.52
C TRP A 51 -14.46 -19.20 -16.99
N LEU A 52 -13.25 -19.52 -16.51
CA LEU A 52 -12.96 -19.58 -15.07
C LEU A 52 -13.01 -18.20 -14.42
N LEU A 53 -12.44 -17.20 -15.09
CA LEU A 53 -12.49 -15.81 -14.62
C LEU A 53 -13.92 -15.31 -14.50
N ASN A 54 -14.76 -15.57 -15.51
CA ASN A 54 -16.18 -15.20 -15.50
C ASN A 54 -16.97 -15.96 -14.44
N LEU A 55 -16.72 -17.27 -14.29
CA LEU A 55 -17.35 -18.09 -13.28
C LEU A 55 -17.03 -17.58 -11.87
N MET A 56 -15.74 -17.35 -11.59
CA MET A 56 -15.27 -16.81 -10.32
C MET A 56 -15.96 -15.47 -10.01
N LYS A 57 -15.89 -14.51 -10.94
CA LYS A 57 -16.43 -13.17 -10.74
C LYS A 57 -17.94 -13.17 -10.53
N LYS A 58 -18.68 -13.84 -11.42
CA LYS A 58 -20.15 -13.77 -11.39
C LYS A 58 -20.75 -14.53 -10.20
N GLU A 59 -20.16 -15.65 -9.80
CA GLU A 59 -20.82 -16.58 -8.87
C GLU A 59 -20.14 -16.72 -7.51
N PHE A 60 -18.86 -16.34 -7.38
CA PHE A 60 -18.08 -16.66 -6.17
C PHE A 60 -17.38 -15.47 -5.51
N THR A 61 -17.12 -14.37 -6.23
CA THR A 61 -16.50 -13.16 -5.68
C THR A 61 -17.37 -11.90 -5.79
N GLY A 62 -18.62 -12.00 -6.26
CA GLY A 62 -19.52 -10.85 -6.35
C GLY A 62 -19.05 -9.76 -7.31
N GLY A 63 -18.26 -10.13 -8.32
CA GLY A 63 -17.66 -9.24 -9.30
C GLY A 63 -16.25 -8.73 -8.93
N GLU A 64 -15.74 -9.06 -7.73
CA GLU A 64 -14.44 -8.60 -7.29
C GLU A 64 -13.27 -9.34 -7.95
N GLU A 65 -12.17 -8.60 -8.18
CA GLU A 65 -10.89 -9.10 -8.66
C GLU A 65 -10.04 -9.69 -7.54
N LEU A 66 -9.33 -10.78 -7.84
CA LEU A 66 -8.30 -11.33 -6.96
C LEU A 66 -7.02 -10.48 -7.01
N LEU A 67 -6.62 -10.04 -8.21
CA LEU A 67 -5.42 -9.23 -8.40
C LEU A 67 -5.63 -7.83 -7.79
N ARG A 68 -4.79 -7.47 -6.82
CA ARG A 68 -4.86 -6.16 -6.13
C ARG A 68 -3.54 -5.42 -6.28
N PRO A 69 -3.39 -4.62 -7.33
CA PRO A 69 -2.24 -3.75 -7.52
C PRO A 69 -2.11 -2.75 -6.37
N SER A 70 -0.86 -2.50 -6.00
CA SER A 70 -0.48 -1.57 -4.96
C SER A 70 0.54 -0.59 -5.51
N VAL A 71 1.21 0.14 -4.61
CA VAL A 71 2.21 1.14 -4.99
C VAL A 71 3.40 0.50 -5.71
N THR A 72 3.88 -0.66 -5.26
CA THR A 72 5.05 -1.36 -5.83
C THR A 72 4.68 -2.78 -6.28
N ARG A 73 5.54 -3.43 -7.08
CA ARG A 73 5.37 -4.84 -7.49
C ARG A 73 5.37 -5.76 -6.26
N SER A 74 6.29 -5.56 -5.33
CA SER A 74 6.39 -6.39 -4.12
C SER A 74 5.19 -6.21 -3.21
N ALA A 75 4.73 -4.97 -3.00
CA ALA A 75 3.50 -4.72 -2.25
C ALA A 75 2.27 -5.32 -2.96
N SER A 76 2.20 -5.24 -4.29
CA SER A 76 1.13 -5.82 -5.11
C SER A 76 1.02 -7.33 -4.92
N SER A 77 2.15 -8.03 -4.80
CA SER A 77 2.18 -9.46 -4.49
C SER A 77 1.54 -9.77 -3.13
N PHE A 78 1.82 -8.98 -2.10
CA PHE A 78 1.24 -9.18 -0.77
C PHE A 78 -0.24 -8.79 -0.69
N THR A 79 -0.65 -7.68 -1.33
CA THR A 79 -2.06 -7.29 -1.40
C THR A 79 -2.90 -8.28 -2.22
N THR A 80 -2.31 -8.88 -3.26
CA THR A 80 -2.95 -9.96 -4.02
C THR A 80 -3.06 -11.24 -3.20
N LEU A 81 -2.02 -11.60 -2.44
CA LEU A 81 -2.08 -12.74 -1.53
C LEU A 81 -3.14 -12.54 -0.44
N GLN A 82 -3.31 -11.32 0.07
CA GLN A 82 -4.38 -10.96 0.99
C GLN A 82 -5.76 -11.12 0.34
N SER A 83 -5.93 -10.64 -0.90
CA SER A 83 -7.17 -10.80 -1.65
C SER A 83 -7.55 -12.27 -1.88
N LEU A 84 -6.57 -13.13 -2.17
CA LEU A 84 -6.80 -14.59 -2.25
C LEU A 84 -7.32 -15.16 -0.94
N LEU A 85 -6.74 -14.74 0.20
CA LEU A 85 -7.17 -15.19 1.51
C LEU A 85 -8.59 -14.72 1.85
N ASP A 86 -8.93 -13.47 1.52
CA ASP A 86 -10.26 -12.91 1.75
C ASP A 86 -11.33 -13.65 0.92
N HIS A 87 -10.98 -14.04 -0.30
CA HIS A 87 -11.86 -14.80 -1.20
C HIS A 87 -11.78 -16.33 -1.01
N ARG A 88 -11.03 -16.84 -0.02
CA ARG A 88 -10.79 -18.29 0.16
C ARG A 88 -12.07 -19.13 0.17
N VAL A 89 -13.14 -18.63 0.81
CA VAL A 89 -14.42 -19.36 0.93
C VAL A 89 -15.16 -19.39 -0.40
N GLY A 90 -15.09 -18.30 -1.17
CA GLY A 90 -15.62 -18.25 -2.54
C GLY A 90 -14.86 -19.20 -3.46
N LEU A 91 -13.52 -19.16 -3.43
CA LEU A 91 -12.65 -20.04 -4.22
C LEU A 91 -12.87 -21.51 -3.87
N ARG A 92 -12.95 -21.86 -2.57
CA ARG A 92 -13.23 -23.25 -2.17
C ARG A 92 -14.57 -23.74 -2.72
N ARG A 93 -15.61 -22.90 -2.67
CA ARG A 93 -16.92 -23.23 -3.24
C ARG A 93 -16.88 -23.36 -4.76
N MET A 94 -16.10 -22.51 -5.45
CA MET A 94 -15.92 -22.58 -6.90
C MET A 94 -15.35 -23.93 -7.33
N PHE A 95 -14.25 -24.35 -6.71
CA PHE A 95 -13.56 -25.62 -7.01
C PHE A 95 -14.28 -26.86 -6.46
N GLN A 96 -15.36 -26.68 -5.69
CA GLN A 96 -16.25 -27.77 -5.27
C GLN A 96 -17.60 -27.75 -6.00
N SER A 97 -17.80 -26.79 -6.90
CA SER A 97 -19.08 -26.60 -7.58
C SER A 97 -19.33 -27.70 -8.62
N LYS A 98 -20.62 -28.00 -8.87
CA LYS A 98 -21.00 -28.91 -9.97
C LYS A 98 -20.43 -28.45 -11.31
N LYS A 99 -20.40 -27.12 -11.54
CA LYS A 99 -19.85 -26.50 -12.75
C LYS A 99 -18.37 -26.79 -12.93
N TRP A 100 -17.59 -26.73 -11.86
CA TRP A 100 -16.17 -27.11 -11.89
C TRP A 100 -16.00 -28.61 -12.20
N VAL A 101 -16.67 -29.47 -11.44
CA VAL A 101 -16.55 -30.93 -11.56
C VAL A 101 -16.93 -31.43 -12.96
N SER A 102 -17.90 -30.80 -13.62
CA SER A 102 -18.28 -31.13 -14.99
C SER A 102 -17.40 -30.49 -16.06
N SER A 103 -16.54 -29.53 -15.70
CA SER A 103 -15.71 -28.79 -16.66
C SER A 103 -14.56 -29.63 -17.20
N ARG A 104 -14.09 -29.30 -18.41
CA ARG A 104 -12.85 -29.86 -18.98
C ARG A 104 -11.61 -29.54 -18.15
N PHE A 105 -11.63 -28.40 -17.44
CA PHE A 105 -10.48 -27.89 -16.68
C PHE A 105 -10.21 -28.70 -15.41
N SER A 106 -11.24 -29.28 -14.78
CA SER A 106 -11.07 -30.19 -13.64
C SER A 106 -10.29 -31.47 -13.97
N LYS A 107 -10.23 -31.84 -15.26
CA LYS A 107 -9.54 -33.05 -15.73
C LYS A 107 -8.08 -32.79 -16.06
N LEU A 108 -7.70 -31.52 -16.28
CA LEU A 108 -6.31 -31.11 -16.53
C LEU A 108 -5.48 -31.31 -15.26
N ASP A 109 -4.22 -31.72 -15.42
CA ASP A 109 -3.32 -31.91 -14.28
C ASP A 109 -3.08 -30.59 -13.55
N GLU A 110 -2.91 -29.49 -14.29
CA GLU A 110 -2.83 -28.14 -13.73
C GLU A 110 -4.07 -27.75 -12.92
N GLY A 111 -5.27 -28.18 -13.36
CA GLY A 111 -6.52 -27.90 -12.67
C GLY A 111 -6.66 -28.68 -11.36
N LYS A 112 -6.24 -29.95 -11.35
CA LYS A 112 -6.16 -30.76 -10.13
C LYS A 112 -5.14 -30.20 -9.16
N ASP A 113 -3.99 -29.73 -9.65
CA ASP A 113 -2.96 -29.11 -8.82
C ASP A 113 -3.48 -27.85 -8.13
N VAL A 114 -4.16 -26.96 -8.86
CA VAL A 114 -4.77 -25.75 -8.29
C VAL A 114 -5.91 -26.09 -7.32
N GLU A 115 -6.75 -27.06 -7.65
CA GLU A 115 -7.78 -27.56 -6.73
C GLU A 115 -7.17 -28.07 -5.43
N ASN A 116 -6.10 -28.87 -5.50
CA ASN A 116 -5.39 -29.37 -4.32
C ASN A 116 -4.83 -28.23 -3.46
N ILE A 117 -4.25 -27.18 -4.05
CA ILE A 117 -3.78 -26.00 -3.32
C ILE A 117 -4.95 -25.29 -2.62
N ILE A 118 -6.07 -25.07 -3.31
CA ILE A 118 -7.23 -24.35 -2.77
C ILE A 118 -7.92 -25.15 -1.65
N LEU A 119 -7.91 -26.48 -1.73
CA LEU A 119 -8.50 -27.34 -0.70
C LEU A 119 -7.54 -27.58 0.49
N ASP A 120 -6.24 -27.30 0.33
CA ASP A 120 -5.24 -27.49 1.39
C ASP A 120 -5.39 -26.45 2.51
N SER A 121 -5.85 -26.92 3.68
CA SER A 121 -5.94 -26.09 4.89
C SER A 121 -4.57 -25.59 5.39
N SER A 122 -3.48 -26.33 5.13
CA SER A 122 -2.12 -25.97 5.52
C SER A 122 -1.65 -24.75 4.72
N PHE A 123 -1.89 -24.74 3.42
CA PHE A 123 -1.63 -23.57 2.56
C PHE A 123 -2.29 -22.30 3.12
N TRP A 124 -3.59 -22.31 3.41
CA TRP A 124 -4.28 -21.13 3.93
C TRP A 124 -3.76 -20.68 5.30
N ARG A 125 -3.38 -21.62 6.17
CA ARG A 125 -2.75 -21.30 7.47
C ARG A 125 -1.39 -20.63 7.27
N LYS A 126 -0.58 -21.11 6.31
CA LYS A 126 0.69 -20.48 5.93
C LYS A 126 0.47 -19.07 5.36
N VAL A 127 -0.52 -18.88 4.49
CA VAL A 127 -0.87 -17.56 3.94
C VAL A 127 -1.27 -16.58 5.05
N GLN A 128 -2.12 -17.01 5.98
CA GLN A 128 -2.52 -16.18 7.12
C GLN A 128 -1.33 -15.83 8.04
N PHE A 129 -0.40 -16.76 8.23
CA PHE A 129 0.84 -16.50 8.96
C PHE A 129 1.70 -15.44 8.25
N VAL A 130 1.94 -15.61 6.95
CA VAL A 130 2.72 -14.66 6.12
C VAL A 130 2.12 -13.26 6.20
N ARG A 131 0.79 -13.17 6.06
CA ARG A 131 0.06 -11.92 6.18
C ARG A 131 0.30 -11.23 7.52
N ARG A 132 0.08 -11.94 8.64
CA ARG A 132 0.29 -11.42 10.00
C ARG A 132 1.72 -10.88 10.21
N SER A 133 2.70 -11.42 9.49
CA SER A 133 4.09 -10.96 9.53
C SER A 133 4.39 -9.73 8.68
N ILE A 134 3.66 -9.48 7.60
CA ILE A 134 4.05 -8.52 6.55
C ILE A 134 3.12 -7.31 6.49
N ASP A 135 1.84 -7.46 6.86
CA ASP A 135 0.85 -6.38 6.86
C ASP A 135 1.34 -5.11 7.56
N PRO A 136 1.98 -5.17 8.76
CA PRO A 136 2.45 -3.96 9.41
C PRO A 136 3.46 -3.16 8.58
N ILE A 137 4.24 -3.81 7.71
CA ILE A 137 5.24 -3.15 6.85
C ILE A 137 4.57 -2.59 5.59
N VAL A 138 3.62 -3.33 5.02
CA VAL A 138 2.83 -2.87 3.85
C VAL A 138 2.00 -1.64 4.22
N GLU A 139 1.39 -1.61 5.41
CA GLU A 139 0.66 -0.44 5.92
C GLU A 139 1.55 0.81 6.02
N VAL A 140 2.80 0.65 6.47
CA VAL A 140 3.74 1.77 6.54
C VAL A 140 4.09 2.28 5.14
N LEU A 141 4.32 1.38 4.18
CA LEU A 141 4.56 1.75 2.78
C LEU A 141 3.36 2.48 2.17
N GLN A 142 2.13 2.04 2.46
CA GLN A 142 0.90 2.71 2.01
C GLN A 142 0.77 4.11 2.62
N LYS A 143 1.04 4.27 3.92
CA LYS A 143 1.02 5.58 4.61
C LYS A 143 1.98 6.59 3.99
N ILE A 144 3.21 6.17 3.67
CA ILE A 144 4.22 7.04 3.04
C ILE A 144 3.78 7.54 1.67
N ASN A 145 3.06 6.70 0.92
CA ASN A 145 2.64 7.01 -0.44
C ASN A 145 1.25 7.65 -0.52
N SER A 146 0.50 7.69 0.58
CA SER A 146 -0.76 8.44 0.65
C SER A 146 -0.51 9.94 0.47
N ASP A 147 -1.42 10.63 -0.24
CA ASP A 147 -1.32 12.06 -0.57
C ASP A 147 -1.32 12.99 0.68
N GLU A 148 -1.48 12.43 1.89
CA GLU A 148 -1.67 13.14 3.15
C GLU A 148 -0.41 13.37 3.99
N SER A 149 0.71 12.64 3.83
CA SER A 149 1.82 12.76 4.79
C SER A 149 3.16 13.24 4.20
N LEU A 150 3.67 14.35 4.76
CA LEU A 150 5.11 14.56 4.90
C LEU A 150 5.60 13.45 5.84
N SER A 151 6.23 12.43 5.28
CA SER A 151 6.49 11.16 5.96
C SER A 151 7.77 11.15 6.81
N MET A 152 8.62 12.16 6.66
CA MET A 152 9.89 12.25 7.38
C MET A 152 9.74 12.25 8.92
N PRO A 153 8.79 13.00 9.52
CA PRO A 153 8.58 13.02 10.97
C PRO A 153 8.05 11.72 11.56
N PHE A 154 7.40 10.89 10.75
CA PHE A 154 6.59 9.76 11.23
C PHE A 154 7.28 8.41 11.00
N ILE A 155 8.04 8.29 9.90
CA ILE A 155 8.46 6.99 9.39
C ILE A 155 9.29 6.14 10.34
N TYR A 156 10.19 6.75 11.11
CA TYR A 156 11.01 6.02 12.09
C TYR A 156 10.12 5.35 13.14
N ASN A 157 9.13 6.08 13.67
CA ASN A 157 8.20 5.56 14.65
C ASN A 157 7.27 4.51 14.03
N ASP A 158 6.75 4.77 12.83
CA ASP A 158 5.84 3.86 12.16
C ASP A 158 6.49 2.51 11.87
N MET A 159 7.73 2.51 11.40
CA MET A 159 8.49 1.27 11.19
C MET A 159 8.84 0.59 12.52
N TYR A 160 9.12 1.34 13.58
CA TYR A 160 9.36 0.77 14.90
C TYR A 160 8.11 0.08 15.44
N ARG A 161 6.94 0.73 15.31
CA ARG A 161 5.65 0.15 15.68
C ARG A 161 5.29 -1.05 14.82
N ALA A 162 5.65 -1.05 13.54
CA ALA A 162 5.47 -2.21 12.67
C ALA A 162 6.26 -3.43 13.20
N LYS A 163 7.53 -3.27 13.63
CA LYS A 163 8.27 -4.36 14.27
C LYS A 163 7.55 -4.91 15.50
N LEU A 164 7.07 -4.03 16.39
CA LEU A 164 6.33 -4.44 17.58
C LEU A 164 5.03 -5.16 17.23
N ALA A 165 4.29 -4.68 16.22
CA ALA A 165 3.06 -5.31 15.76
C ALA A 165 3.32 -6.74 15.24
N ILE A 166 4.40 -6.96 14.47
CA ILE A 166 4.78 -8.31 14.01
C ILE A 166 5.02 -9.24 15.21
N LYS A 167 5.74 -8.77 16.23
CA LYS A 167 6.00 -9.55 17.44
C LYS A 167 4.70 -9.92 18.17
N ILE A 168 3.80 -8.95 18.36
CA ILE A 168 2.50 -9.15 19.01
C ILE A 168 1.62 -10.13 18.20
N ASN A 169 1.59 -9.98 16.87
CA ASN A 169 0.80 -10.84 15.97
C ASN A 169 1.19 -12.32 16.05
N HIS A 170 2.40 -12.61 16.53
CA HIS A 170 2.93 -13.96 16.73
C HIS A 170 3.04 -14.35 18.21
N ASN A 171 2.28 -13.69 19.09
CA ASN A 171 2.22 -13.96 20.53
C ASN A 171 3.61 -13.97 21.18
N ASP A 172 4.48 -13.05 20.77
CA ASP A 172 5.86 -12.93 21.27
C ASP A 172 6.73 -14.19 21.04
N ASP A 173 6.34 -15.08 20.13
CA ASP A 173 7.13 -16.26 19.75
C ASP A 173 8.28 -15.85 18.81
N ALA A 174 9.48 -15.73 19.39
CA ALA A 174 10.71 -15.37 18.69
C ALA A 174 10.95 -16.21 17.44
N ARG A 175 10.65 -17.52 17.46
CA ARG A 175 10.88 -18.41 16.32
C ARG A 175 10.05 -18.03 15.09
N LYS A 176 8.91 -17.35 15.32
CA LYS A 176 7.99 -16.91 14.27
C LYS A 176 8.33 -15.54 13.70
N TYR A 177 8.65 -14.56 14.55
CA TYR A 177 8.88 -13.18 14.10
C TYR A 177 10.35 -12.83 13.82
N GLU A 178 11.33 -13.52 14.44
CA GLU A 178 12.75 -13.18 14.29
C GLU A 178 13.26 -13.22 12.83
N PRO A 179 12.85 -14.16 11.96
CA PRO A 179 13.27 -14.14 10.56
C PRO A 179 12.86 -12.85 9.84
N PHE A 180 11.66 -12.34 10.13
CA PHE A 180 11.18 -11.07 9.57
C PHE A 180 11.91 -9.88 10.20
N TRP A 181 12.13 -9.89 11.51
CA TRP A 181 12.90 -8.85 12.18
C TRP A 181 14.34 -8.77 11.66
N SER A 182 14.98 -9.90 11.38
CA SER A 182 16.33 -9.94 10.81
C SER A 182 16.40 -9.22 9.46
N VAL A 183 15.44 -9.49 8.56
CA VAL A 183 15.34 -8.76 7.27
C VAL A 183 15.13 -7.26 7.51
N ILE A 184 14.23 -6.90 8.42
CA ILE A 184 13.99 -5.48 8.77
C ILE A 184 15.28 -4.85 9.30
N ASP A 185 15.96 -5.47 10.25
CA ASP A 185 17.14 -4.92 10.92
C ASP A 185 18.32 -4.72 9.97
N ASN A 186 18.52 -5.64 9.02
CA ASN A 186 19.54 -5.52 7.97
C ASN A 186 19.33 -4.27 7.09
N HIS A 187 18.09 -3.88 6.84
CA HIS A 187 17.74 -2.68 6.07
C HIS A 187 17.54 -1.44 6.96
N TRP A 188 17.17 -1.66 8.21
CA TRP A 188 16.94 -0.62 9.20
C TRP A 188 18.21 0.19 9.45
N SER A 189 19.35 -0.50 9.55
CA SER A 189 20.60 0.16 9.89
C SER A 189 21.11 1.11 8.81
N SER A 190 20.80 0.83 7.54
CA SER A 190 21.22 1.67 6.42
C SER A 190 20.30 2.87 6.19
N LEU A 191 18.99 2.72 6.46
CA LEU A 191 18.00 3.78 6.27
C LEU A 191 17.70 4.56 7.56
N PHE A 192 17.21 3.89 8.61
CA PHE A 192 16.58 4.53 9.77
C PHE A 192 17.56 4.96 10.87
N HIS A 193 18.83 4.53 10.80
CA HIS A 193 19.91 5.14 11.59
C HIS A 193 20.51 6.39 10.94
N HIS A 194 20.02 6.80 9.76
CA HIS A 194 20.48 8.05 9.17
C HIS A 194 20.06 9.25 10.05
N PRO A 195 20.97 10.20 10.33
CA PRO A 195 20.73 11.30 11.27
C PRO A 195 19.42 12.07 11.06
N LEU A 196 19.01 12.27 9.80
CA LEU A 196 17.77 12.97 9.50
C LEU A 196 16.51 12.27 10.03
N TYR A 197 16.37 10.95 9.88
CA TYR A 197 15.18 10.24 10.37
C TYR A 197 15.14 10.23 11.90
N LEU A 198 16.30 10.05 12.53
CA LEU A 198 16.45 10.11 13.98
C LEU A 198 16.13 11.51 14.53
N ALA A 199 16.65 12.56 13.90
CA ALA A 199 16.35 13.93 14.27
C ALA A 199 14.86 14.26 14.03
N ALA A 200 14.27 13.81 12.92
CA ALA A 200 12.85 14.00 12.63
C ALA A 200 11.96 13.34 13.69
N TYR A 201 12.29 12.11 14.10
CA TYR A 201 11.61 11.43 15.20
C TYR A 201 11.70 12.20 16.52
N PHE A 202 12.90 12.66 16.89
CA PHE A 202 13.10 13.44 18.12
C PHE A 202 12.31 14.75 18.10
N LEU A 203 12.28 15.43 16.96
CA LEU A 203 11.66 16.73 16.79
C LEU A 203 10.15 16.63 16.55
N ASN A 204 9.58 15.43 16.39
CA ASN A 204 8.15 15.27 16.22
C ASN A 204 7.41 15.47 17.56
N PRO A 205 6.63 16.56 17.71
CA PRO A 205 5.96 16.88 18.98
C PRO A 205 4.86 15.86 19.33
N SER A 206 4.26 15.21 18.32
CA SER A 206 3.27 14.16 18.56
C SER A 206 3.85 12.93 19.26
N TYR A 207 5.17 12.72 19.17
CA TYR A 207 5.87 11.59 19.80
C TYR A 207 6.69 12.02 21.00
N ARG A 208 7.45 13.12 20.90
CA ARG A 208 8.41 13.56 21.90
C ARG A 208 7.84 13.71 23.30
N TYR A 209 6.56 14.03 23.41
CA TYR A 209 5.86 14.25 24.68
C TYR A 209 4.91 13.11 25.07
N ARG A 210 4.96 11.96 24.39
CA ARG A 210 4.20 10.78 24.79
C ARG A 210 4.94 9.97 25.85
N PRO A 211 4.22 9.28 26.76
CA PRO A 211 4.84 8.41 27.76
C PRO A 211 5.63 7.23 27.17
N ASP A 212 5.25 6.78 25.96
CA ASP A 212 5.86 5.66 25.24
C ASP A 212 6.99 6.12 24.29
N PHE A 213 7.47 7.36 24.41
CA PHE A 213 8.58 7.86 23.61
C PHE A 213 9.90 7.16 23.96
N ILE A 214 10.59 6.65 22.94
CA ILE A 214 11.83 5.88 23.13
C ILE A 214 13.02 6.75 22.79
N LEU A 215 13.69 7.25 23.84
CA LEU A 215 14.92 8.03 23.69
C LEU A 215 16.14 7.10 23.60
N HIS A 216 16.42 6.54 22.42
CA HIS A 216 17.67 5.82 22.17
C HIS A 216 18.85 6.80 22.09
N PRO A 217 20.06 6.45 22.57
CA PRO A 217 21.26 7.29 22.39
C PRO A 217 21.50 7.73 20.95
N ASP A 218 21.16 6.87 19.97
CA ASP A 218 21.23 7.20 18.55
C ASP A 218 20.33 8.36 18.15
N VAL A 219 19.14 8.47 18.73
CA VAL A 219 18.21 9.56 18.42
C VAL A 219 18.84 10.91 18.75
N VAL A 220 19.49 11.02 19.92
CA VAL A 220 20.22 12.22 20.35
C VAL A 220 21.45 12.45 19.46
N ARG A 221 22.21 11.40 19.13
CA ARG A 221 23.35 11.50 18.21
C ARG A 221 22.93 12.02 16.83
N GLY A 222 21.82 11.52 16.31
CA GLY A 222 21.24 11.93 15.04
C GLY A 222 20.85 13.40 15.03
N LEU A 223 20.14 13.86 16.06
CA LEU A 223 19.81 15.28 16.23
C LEU A 223 21.06 16.17 16.23
N ASN A 224 22.05 15.82 17.05
CA ASN A 224 23.28 16.61 17.16
C ASN A 224 24.06 16.64 15.83
N ALA A 225 24.12 15.52 15.12
CA ALA A 225 24.72 15.46 13.79
C ALA A 225 23.98 16.38 12.79
N CYS A 226 22.65 16.44 12.86
CA CYS A 226 21.86 17.38 12.05
C CYS A 226 22.12 18.84 12.41
N ILE A 227 22.18 19.19 13.70
CA ILE A 227 22.48 20.57 14.14
C ILE A 227 23.86 20.99 13.63
N VAL A 228 24.88 20.16 13.83
CA VAL A 228 26.26 20.45 13.40
C VAL A 228 26.36 20.62 11.88
N ARG A 229 25.62 19.82 11.10
CA ARG A 229 25.68 19.85 9.64
C ARG A 229 24.83 20.97 9.02
N LEU A 230 23.70 21.32 9.62
CA LEU A 230 22.78 22.32 9.06
C LEU A 230 23.09 23.74 9.50
N GLU A 231 23.73 23.92 10.67
CA GLU A 231 24.16 25.22 11.17
C GLU A 231 25.70 25.31 11.12
N SER A 232 26.22 26.38 10.54
CA SER A 232 27.67 26.62 10.43
C SER A 232 28.25 27.33 11.64
N ASP A 233 27.45 28.18 12.29
CA ASP A 233 27.89 29.03 13.40
C ASP A 233 27.95 28.24 14.72
N SER A 234 29.11 28.28 15.40
CA SER A 234 29.31 27.50 16.62
C SER A 234 28.45 27.97 17.78
N ALA A 235 28.18 29.27 17.91
CA ALA A 235 27.34 29.80 18.98
C ALA A 235 25.86 29.42 18.76
N ARG A 236 25.39 29.48 17.50
CA ARG A 236 24.03 29.04 17.15
C ARG A 236 23.83 27.54 17.32
N ARG A 237 24.84 26.71 17.04
CA ARG A 237 24.80 25.27 17.35
C ARG A 237 24.59 25.00 18.84
N ILE A 238 25.39 25.65 19.68
CA ILE A 238 25.29 25.51 21.14
C ILE A 238 23.90 25.98 21.60
N SER A 239 23.46 27.13 21.11
CA SER A 239 22.12 27.67 21.39
C SER A 239 21.01 26.68 20.99
N ALA A 240 21.05 26.13 19.76
CA ALA A 240 20.08 25.14 19.30
C ALA A 240 20.10 23.85 20.14
N SER A 241 21.28 23.36 20.57
CA SER A 241 21.38 22.15 21.40
C SER A 241 20.86 22.32 22.82
N MET A 242 20.83 23.55 23.33
CA MET A 242 20.36 23.88 24.67
C MET A 242 18.88 24.27 24.71
N GLN A 243 18.28 24.53 23.56
CA GLN A 243 16.88 24.93 23.46
C GLN A 243 15.95 23.75 23.71
N LEU A 244 15.07 23.92 24.70
CA LEU A 244 13.93 23.06 24.98
C LEU A 244 12.66 23.91 24.81
N ILE A 245 11.67 23.35 24.14
CA ILE A 245 10.39 24.06 23.99
C ILE A 245 9.69 24.10 25.35
N SER A 246 9.12 25.27 25.66
CA SER A 246 8.23 25.43 26.82
C SER A 246 6.89 24.72 26.56
N GLU A 247 6.53 23.82 27.47
CA GLU A 247 5.28 23.06 27.47
C GLU A 247 4.11 23.96 27.87
N THR A 248 3.59 24.75 26.92
CA THR A 248 2.32 25.48 27.12
C THR A 248 1.14 24.54 26.85
N ASP A 249 0.03 24.73 27.57
CA ASP A 249 -1.18 23.90 27.40
C ASP A 249 -1.63 23.83 25.93
N LEU A 250 -1.56 24.96 25.22
CA LEU A 250 -1.90 25.04 23.81
C LEU A 250 -0.94 24.20 22.94
N ALA A 251 0.38 24.28 23.19
CA ALA A 251 1.37 23.50 22.45
C ALA A 251 1.20 21.99 22.69
N ILE A 252 0.80 21.61 23.91
CA ILE A 252 0.47 20.22 24.26
C ILE A 252 -0.78 19.77 23.51
N SER A 253 -1.85 20.58 23.49
CA SER A 253 -3.12 20.18 22.86
C SER A 253 -3.04 20.07 21.34
N THR A 254 -2.19 20.86 20.67
CA THR A 254 -2.10 20.88 19.19
C THR A 254 -1.05 19.94 18.61
N ARG A 255 -0.25 19.26 19.44
CA ARG A 255 0.92 18.47 19.00
C ARG A 255 0.63 17.30 18.06
N SER A 256 -0.59 16.77 18.12
CA SER A 256 -1.06 15.67 17.26
C SER A 256 -2.01 16.13 16.17
N GLU A 257 -2.54 17.35 16.28
CA GLU A 257 -3.50 17.93 15.33
C GLU A 257 -2.81 18.67 14.18
N LEU A 258 -1.64 19.24 14.44
CA LEU A 258 -0.88 19.99 13.44
C LEU A 258 0.20 19.13 12.80
N ASP A 259 0.50 19.41 11.54
CA ASP A 259 1.72 18.94 10.90
C ASP A 259 2.94 19.34 11.75
N PRO A 260 3.90 18.43 12.01
CA PRO A 260 5.04 18.72 12.88
C PRO A 260 5.81 19.99 12.50
N ALA A 261 6.02 20.27 11.21
CA ALA A 261 6.71 21.49 10.80
C ALA A 261 5.88 22.74 11.09
N ALA A 262 4.57 22.68 10.84
CA ALA A 262 3.64 23.77 11.18
C ALA A 262 3.57 24.02 12.70
N TRP A 263 3.55 22.95 13.50
CA TRP A 263 3.60 23.05 14.96
C TRP A 263 4.87 23.77 15.43
N TRP A 264 6.03 23.44 14.86
CA TRP A 264 7.28 24.15 15.16
C TRP A 264 7.23 25.62 14.74
N GLN A 265 6.63 25.96 13.59
CA GLN A 265 6.47 27.35 13.18
C GLN A 265 5.64 28.16 14.19
N GLN A 266 4.59 27.56 14.76
CA GLN A 266 3.69 28.22 15.70
C GLN A 266 4.26 28.30 17.12
N HIS A 267 4.87 27.23 17.63
CA HIS A 267 5.24 27.09 19.05
C HIS A 267 6.75 27.23 19.31
N GLY A 268 7.59 27.19 18.26
CA GLY A 268 9.05 27.27 18.36
C GLY A 268 9.65 28.67 18.52
N ILE A 269 8.83 29.70 18.77
CA ILE A 269 9.25 31.12 18.79
C ILE A 269 10.34 31.39 19.84
N ASN A 270 10.30 30.69 20.98
CA ASN A 270 11.30 30.81 22.04
C ASN A 270 12.59 30.00 21.76
N CYS A 271 12.62 29.25 20.66
CA CYS A 271 13.71 28.35 20.27
C CYS A 271 14.08 28.57 18.80
N LEU A 272 14.35 29.81 18.39
CA LEU A 272 14.48 30.18 16.97
C LEU A 272 15.53 29.38 16.19
N GLU A 273 16.64 29.02 16.82
CA GLU A 273 17.71 28.27 16.13
C GLU A 273 17.30 26.80 15.93
N LEU A 274 16.73 26.17 16.96
CA LEU A 274 16.20 24.81 16.85
C LEU A 274 14.96 24.75 15.94
N GLN A 275 14.09 25.76 15.99
CA GLN A 275 12.90 25.89 15.14
C GLN A 275 13.26 25.88 13.66
N ARG A 276 14.26 26.67 13.24
CA ARG A 276 14.73 26.69 11.85
C ARG A 276 15.22 25.32 11.39
N ILE A 277 15.96 24.62 12.24
CA ILE A 277 16.47 23.28 11.97
C ILE A 277 15.30 22.29 11.89
N ALA A 278 14.38 22.34 12.85
CA ALA A 278 13.23 21.45 12.93
C ALA A 278 12.31 21.59 11.72
N VAL A 279 11.90 22.80 11.35
CA VAL A 279 11.10 23.04 10.14
C VAL A 279 11.82 22.49 8.91
N ARG A 280 13.13 22.72 8.78
CA ARG A 280 13.91 22.24 7.63
C ARG A 280 14.02 20.71 7.54
N ILE A 281 14.04 20.01 8.67
CA ILE A 281 14.09 18.54 8.72
C ILE A 281 12.70 17.95 8.51
N LEU A 282 11.70 18.46 9.23
CA LEU A 282 10.35 17.91 9.27
C LEU A 282 9.56 18.17 7.98
N SER A 283 9.87 19.25 7.26
CA SER A 283 9.25 19.54 5.95
C SER A 283 9.82 18.73 4.78
N GLN A 284 10.73 17.78 5.01
CA GLN A 284 11.27 16.94 3.92
C GLN A 284 10.30 15.82 3.55
N SER A 285 10.33 15.41 2.27
CA SER A 285 9.74 14.14 1.83
C SER A 285 10.75 13.02 2.04
N CYS A 286 10.30 11.84 2.47
CA CYS A 286 11.12 10.63 2.46
C CYS A 286 10.78 9.67 1.31
N SER A 287 9.88 10.05 0.39
CA SER A 287 9.54 9.27 -0.79
C SER A 287 9.86 10.02 -2.09
N SER A 288 10.65 9.38 -2.96
CA SER A 288 10.81 9.74 -4.38
C SER A 288 9.83 8.99 -5.28
N PHE A 289 9.02 8.08 -4.72
CA PHE A 289 8.24 7.10 -5.47
C PHE A 289 7.19 7.74 -6.40
N GLY A 290 6.52 8.80 -5.90
CA GLY A 290 5.59 9.62 -6.70
C GLY A 290 6.26 10.44 -7.81
N CYS A 291 7.59 10.53 -7.81
CA CYS A 291 8.37 11.06 -8.91
C CYS A 291 8.73 9.91 -9.88
N GLU A 292 9.27 8.80 -9.38
CA GLU A 292 9.83 7.68 -10.18
C GLU A 292 8.83 7.02 -11.14
N HIS A 293 7.56 6.87 -10.75
CA HIS A 293 6.52 6.28 -11.63
C HIS A 293 6.18 7.17 -12.83
N ASN A 294 6.40 8.48 -12.70
CA ASN A 294 6.31 9.40 -13.82
C ASN A 294 7.62 9.42 -14.62
N TRP A 295 8.77 9.29 -13.94
CA TRP A 295 10.07 9.29 -14.60
C TRP A 295 10.33 8.06 -15.46
N SER A 296 9.80 6.86 -15.17
CA SER A 296 10.01 5.69 -16.04
C SER A 296 9.44 5.89 -17.46
N ILE A 297 8.22 6.44 -17.56
CA ILE A 297 7.60 6.86 -18.84
C ILE A 297 8.45 7.95 -19.49
N HIS A 298 8.94 8.93 -18.72
CA HIS A 298 9.75 10.03 -19.24
C HIS A 298 11.17 9.61 -19.61
N ASP A 299 11.76 8.60 -18.98
CA ASP A 299 13.10 8.07 -19.23
C ASP A 299 13.10 7.26 -20.52
N GLN A 300 12.04 6.48 -20.78
CA GLN A 300 11.83 5.87 -22.10
C GLN A 300 11.75 6.95 -23.20
N MET A 301 11.09 8.08 -22.93
CA MET A 301 11.06 9.22 -23.85
C MET A 301 12.40 9.98 -23.92
N TYR A 302 13.21 9.97 -22.85
CA TYR A 302 14.50 10.65 -22.75
C TYR A 302 15.58 9.88 -23.52
N VAL A 303 15.63 8.56 -23.38
CA VAL A 303 16.56 7.67 -24.09
C VAL A 303 16.36 7.74 -25.61
N GLN A 304 15.12 7.91 -26.07
CA GLN A 304 14.80 8.03 -27.50
C GLN A 304 15.10 9.41 -28.12
N ARG A 305 15.42 10.46 -27.34
CA ARG A 305 15.54 11.84 -27.84
C ARG A 305 16.92 12.45 -27.58
N HIS A 306 17.76 12.47 -28.61
CA HIS A 306 19.15 12.95 -28.51
C HIS A 306 19.37 14.47 -28.75
N ASN A 307 18.33 15.28 -29.00
CA ASN A 307 18.49 16.72 -29.25
C ASN A 307 18.25 17.58 -27.99
N ARG A 308 19.20 18.48 -27.69
CA ARG A 308 19.16 19.47 -26.59
C ARG A 308 17.88 20.30 -26.52
N LEU A 309 17.27 20.65 -27.66
CA LEU A 309 15.98 21.36 -27.68
C LEU A 309 14.83 20.48 -27.16
N ALA A 310 14.84 19.19 -27.51
CA ALA A 310 13.86 18.23 -27.04
C ALA A 310 14.02 17.95 -25.54
N GLN A 311 15.25 17.88 -25.05
CA GLN A 311 15.55 17.77 -23.60
C GLN A 311 15.07 19.01 -22.82
N LYS A 312 15.29 20.21 -23.35
CA LYS A 312 14.78 21.44 -22.71
C LYS A 312 13.26 21.47 -22.65
N ARG A 313 12.58 21.16 -23.76
CA ARG A 313 11.11 21.06 -23.79
C ARG A 313 10.59 19.99 -22.84
N LEU A 314 11.25 18.84 -22.77
CA LEU A 314 10.89 17.77 -21.83
C LEU A 314 11.04 18.24 -20.37
N SER A 315 12.14 18.90 -20.02
CA SER A 315 12.32 19.47 -18.68
C SER A 315 11.25 20.50 -18.33
N GLU A 316 10.87 21.37 -19.27
CA GLU A 316 9.80 22.35 -19.08
C GLU A 316 8.44 21.66 -18.91
N THR A 317 8.14 20.64 -19.70
CA THR A 317 6.90 19.85 -19.58
C THR A 317 6.84 19.10 -18.26
N ILE A 318 7.93 18.48 -17.81
CA ILE A 318 7.99 17.77 -16.51
C ILE A 318 7.77 18.76 -15.37
N TYR A 319 8.41 19.93 -15.43
CA TYR A 319 8.21 20.98 -14.44
C TYR A 319 6.74 21.42 -14.37
N VAL A 320 6.09 21.68 -15.52
CA VAL A 320 4.67 22.07 -15.56
C VAL A 320 3.78 20.93 -15.07
N HIS A 321 3.97 19.71 -15.55
CA HIS A 321 3.19 18.54 -15.18
C HIS A 321 3.26 18.26 -13.67
N TYR A 322 4.46 18.28 -13.09
CA TYR A 322 4.66 18.04 -11.67
C TYR A 322 4.04 19.15 -10.81
N ASN A 323 4.22 20.42 -11.18
CA ASN A 323 3.59 21.53 -10.46
C ASN A 323 2.05 21.51 -10.56
N LEU A 324 1.49 21.10 -11.70
CA LEU A 324 0.05 20.90 -11.85
C LEU A 324 -0.45 19.78 -10.95
N ARG A 325 0.24 18.64 -10.89
CA ARG A 325 -0.10 17.54 -9.96
C ARG A 325 0.01 17.96 -8.49
N LEU A 326 1.04 18.71 -8.11
CA LEU A 326 1.16 19.26 -6.76
C LEU A 326 -0.02 20.18 -6.40
N ARG A 327 -0.43 21.04 -7.34
CA ARG A 327 -1.59 21.92 -7.18
C ARG A 327 -2.88 21.11 -7.07
N GLU A 328 -3.05 20.10 -7.91
CA GLU A 328 -4.20 19.20 -7.86
C GLU A 328 -4.29 18.47 -6.52
N ARG A 329 -3.16 17.92 -6.02
CA ARG A 329 -3.07 17.32 -4.68
C ARG A 329 -3.47 18.30 -3.58
N GLN A 330 -2.97 19.54 -3.64
CA GLN A 330 -3.33 20.58 -2.66
C GLN A 330 -4.82 20.93 -2.70
N MET A 331 -5.45 20.87 -3.89
CA MET A 331 -6.89 21.08 -4.05
C MET A 331 -7.68 19.86 -3.56
N ARG A 332 -7.24 18.64 -3.82
CA ARG A 332 -7.85 17.39 -3.29
C ARG A 332 -7.79 17.32 -1.77
N ARG A 333 -6.72 17.82 -1.12
CA ARG A 333 -6.68 17.99 0.35
C ARG A 333 -7.78 18.88 0.92
N ARG A 334 -8.43 19.71 0.08
CA ARG A 334 -9.58 20.55 0.46
C ARG A 334 -10.93 19.91 0.13
N SER A 335 -10.94 18.85 -0.68
CA SER A 335 -12.13 18.10 -1.06
C SER A 335 -11.89 16.63 -0.72
N SER A 336 -12.32 16.21 0.46
CA SER A 336 -12.35 14.80 0.86
C SER A 336 -13.07 13.99 -0.22
N ASN A 337 -12.34 13.28 -1.08
CA ASN A 337 -12.69 11.99 -1.67
C ASN A 337 -11.67 11.52 -2.75
N LEU A 338 -11.26 10.26 -2.55
CA LEU A 338 -10.69 9.27 -3.48
C LEU A 338 -9.21 9.40 -3.93
N PRO A 339 -8.35 8.42 -3.59
CA PRO A 339 -7.09 8.21 -4.28
C PRO A 339 -7.34 7.40 -5.56
N SER A 340 -7.16 8.02 -6.72
CA SER A 340 -7.00 7.31 -7.99
C SER A 340 -5.51 7.13 -8.26
N LEU A 341 -5.06 5.86 -8.21
CA LEU A 341 -3.82 5.44 -8.84
C LEU A 341 -4.12 5.30 -10.35
N ASP A 342 -3.23 5.80 -11.21
CA ASP A 342 -3.37 5.74 -12.68
C ASP A 342 -3.50 4.27 -13.13
N ILE A 343 -4.66 3.90 -13.70
CA ILE A 343 -5.03 2.56 -14.17
C ILE A 343 -4.03 2.01 -15.21
N VAL A 344 -3.31 2.90 -15.91
CA VAL A 344 -2.41 2.54 -17.02
C VAL A 344 -1.08 1.91 -16.55
N LEU A 345 -0.71 2.07 -15.27
CA LEU A 345 0.51 1.47 -14.69
C LEU A 345 0.24 0.13 -13.97
N GLN A 346 -1.03 -0.30 -13.97
CA GLN A 346 -1.54 -1.40 -13.17
C GLN A 346 -1.17 -2.80 -13.74
N GLU A 347 -0.94 -2.89 -15.05
CA GLU A 347 -0.66 -4.15 -15.75
C GLU A 347 0.78 -4.66 -15.54
N ASP A 348 1.78 -3.77 -15.41
CA ASP A 348 3.19 -4.16 -15.22
C ASP A 348 3.48 -4.71 -13.80
N LEU A 349 2.76 -4.25 -12.77
CA LEU A 349 3.04 -4.59 -11.38
C LEU A 349 2.69 -6.04 -11.01
N LEU A 350 1.79 -6.67 -11.75
CA LEU A 350 1.32 -8.04 -11.49
C LEU A 350 1.54 -8.97 -12.69
N TYR A 351 2.50 -8.64 -13.57
CA TYR A 351 2.84 -9.48 -14.72
C TYR A 351 3.11 -10.95 -14.34
N ASP A 352 3.83 -11.18 -13.23
CA ASP A 352 4.13 -12.55 -12.76
C ASP A 352 2.91 -13.31 -12.25
N TRP A 353 1.78 -12.64 -12.04
CA TRP A 353 0.54 -13.21 -11.53
C TRP A 353 -0.46 -13.53 -12.65
N THR A 354 -0.24 -13.02 -13.86
CA THR A 354 -1.08 -13.24 -15.04
C THR A 354 -0.39 -14.07 -16.12
N VAL A 355 0.89 -13.81 -16.41
CA VAL A 355 1.55 -14.47 -17.54
C VAL A 355 2.14 -15.83 -17.18
N GLU A 356 1.82 -16.83 -18.00
CA GLU A 356 2.44 -18.17 -17.96
C GLU A 356 3.90 -18.11 -18.45
N THR A 357 4.81 -18.71 -17.68
CA THR A 357 6.21 -18.86 -18.07
C THR A 357 6.29 -19.94 -19.16
N GLU A 358 6.07 -19.53 -20.41
CA GLU A 358 6.11 -20.31 -21.67
C GLU A 358 6.00 -21.85 -21.57
N LYS A 359 4.81 -22.40 -21.88
CA LYS A 359 4.58 -23.43 -22.93
C LYS A 359 3.13 -23.95 -22.94
N GLN A 360 2.32 -23.47 -23.89
CA GLN A 360 1.61 -24.22 -24.95
C GLN A 360 0.61 -23.28 -25.65
N PRO A 361 0.27 -23.51 -26.94
CA PRO A 361 -0.66 -22.63 -27.64
C PRO A 361 -2.04 -22.71 -26.99
N LEU A 362 -2.62 -21.54 -26.71
CA LEU A 362 -4.01 -21.37 -26.29
C LEU A 362 -4.92 -22.17 -27.24
N GLN A 363 -5.48 -23.29 -26.77
CA GLN A 363 -6.65 -23.87 -27.42
C GLN A 363 -7.83 -22.99 -27.03
N GLU A 364 -8.52 -22.47 -28.05
CA GLU A 364 -9.66 -21.59 -27.89
C GLU A 364 -10.66 -22.14 -26.85
N ASP A 365 -11.12 -21.23 -25.99
CA ASP A 365 -12.21 -21.47 -25.05
C ASP A 365 -13.51 -21.68 -25.84
N GLU A 366 -13.74 -22.92 -26.30
CA GLU A 366 -15.09 -23.34 -26.69
C GLU A 366 -15.99 -23.11 -25.47
N GLU A 367 -16.92 -22.16 -25.61
CA GLU A 367 -17.97 -21.87 -24.64
C GLU A 367 -18.59 -23.19 -24.17
N ILE A 368 -18.55 -23.45 -22.87
CA ILE A 368 -19.31 -24.54 -22.27
C ILE A 368 -20.79 -24.14 -22.38
N LEU A 369 -21.42 -24.56 -23.48
CA LEU A 369 -22.86 -24.41 -23.71
C LEU A 369 -23.57 -25.28 -22.65
N TYR A 370 -24.09 -24.63 -21.61
CA TYR A 370 -25.06 -25.26 -20.73
C TYR A 370 -26.38 -25.36 -21.50
N ASN A 371 -26.79 -26.59 -21.82
CA ASN A 371 -28.15 -26.86 -22.28
C ASN A 371 -29.12 -26.61 -21.11
N GLU A 372 -29.68 -25.41 -21.03
CA GLU A 372 -30.98 -25.21 -20.40
C GLU A 372 -32.05 -25.65 -21.41
N MET A 373 -32.45 -26.91 -21.36
CA MET A 373 -33.69 -27.35 -22.00
C MET A 373 -34.73 -27.74 -20.94
N GLU A 374 -35.93 -27.20 -21.19
CA GLU A 374 -37.23 -27.46 -20.58
C GLU A 374 -37.52 -26.75 -19.25
N HIS A 375 -38.12 -25.56 -19.34
CA HIS A 375 -39.55 -25.38 -19.04
C HIS A 375 -40.12 -24.36 -20.03
N GLY A 376 -40.78 -24.87 -21.07
CA GLY A 376 -41.67 -24.06 -21.87
C GLY A 376 -42.96 -23.83 -21.08
N ASP A 377 -43.38 -22.58 -20.97
CA ASP A 377 -44.78 -22.26 -21.05
C ASP A 377 -44.96 -20.91 -21.75
N ALA A 378 -45.87 -20.95 -22.71
CA ALA A 378 -46.16 -19.91 -23.67
C ALA A 378 -47.03 -18.83 -23.05
N TYR A 379 -46.75 -17.56 -23.39
CA TYR A 379 -47.78 -16.58 -23.69
C TYR A 379 -47.31 -15.72 -24.87
N GLU A 380 -48.04 -15.89 -25.98
CA GLU A 380 -48.00 -15.05 -27.17
C GLU A 380 -48.56 -13.65 -26.90
N ASN A 381 -48.06 -12.71 -27.73
CA ASN A 381 -48.69 -11.48 -28.22
C ASN A 381 -48.92 -10.32 -27.23
N ASP A 382 -48.21 -9.22 -27.46
CA ASP A 382 -48.86 -8.10 -28.14
C ASP A 382 -47.86 -7.23 -28.94
N LEU A 383 -48.25 -7.01 -30.20
CA LEU A 383 -47.69 -6.09 -31.17
C LEU A 383 -47.96 -4.63 -30.75
N GLN A 384 -46.97 -3.73 -30.90
CA GLN A 384 -47.17 -2.57 -31.77
C GLN A 384 -45.84 -1.88 -32.11
N GLU A 385 -45.49 -1.92 -33.39
CA GLU A 385 -44.57 -1.00 -34.04
C GLU A 385 -45.20 0.41 -34.10
N LEU A 386 -44.41 1.45 -33.84
CA LEU A 386 -44.51 2.71 -34.59
C LEU A 386 -43.12 3.33 -34.78
N ASP A 387 -42.93 3.72 -36.02
CA ASP A 387 -41.73 4.12 -36.73
C ASP A 387 -41.47 5.64 -36.66
N ASP A 388 -40.20 5.96 -36.92
CA ASP A 388 -39.65 7.14 -37.59
C ASP A 388 -39.37 8.48 -36.87
N GLY A 389 -38.19 9.05 -37.21
CA GLY A 389 -38.12 10.48 -37.55
C GLY A 389 -37.36 11.47 -36.66
N ASN A 390 -36.03 11.44 -36.70
CA ASN A 390 -35.11 12.59 -37.00
C ASN A 390 -35.01 13.89 -36.12
N ALA A 391 -33.76 14.37 -36.05
CA ALA A 391 -33.27 15.77 -35.94
C ALA A 391 -33.24 16.54 -34.60
N ASP A 392 -32.02 16.60 -34.06
CA ASP A 392 -31.18 17.81 -33.90
C ASP A 392 -31.58 19.00 -32.97
N SER A 393 -30.59 19.37 -32.15
CA SER A 393 -30.23 20.72 -31.68
C SER A 393 -30.96 21.41 -30.49
N ARG A 394 -30.08 21.76 -29.52
CA ARG A 394 -30.02 22.99 -28.66
C ARG A 394 -30.58 22.98 -27.23
N LYS A 395 -29.60 22.99 -26.31
CA LYS A 395 -29.22 24.13 -25.41
C LYS A 395 -30.02 24.34 -24.10
N ARG A 396 -29.30 24.09 -22.98
CA ARG A 396 -29.33 24.71 -21.63
C ARG A 396 -30.69 24.89 -20.92
N ALA A 397 -30.76 24.36 -19.71
CA ALA A 397 -30.96 25.17 -18.50
C ALA A 397 -30.50 24.40 -17.25
N LEU A 398 -29.67 25.08 -16.44
CA LEU A 398 -29.48 24.81 -15.01
C LEU A 398 -30.76 25.20 -14.28
N GLU A 399 -31.19 24.41 -13.29
CA GLU A 399 -31.82 24.99 -12.11
C GLU A 399 -31.54 24.13 -10.87
N MET A 400 -30.86 24.78 -9.93
CA MET A 400 -30.64 24.36 -8.54
C MET A 400 -31.97 24.42 -7.79
N VAL A 401 -32.25 23.41 -6.97
CA VAL A 401 -33.14 23.59 -5.81
C VAL A 401 -32.42 23.06 -4.58
N LEU A 402 -32.06 23.99 -3.70
CA LEU A 402 -31.70 23.80 -2.30
C LEU A 402 -32.97 23.53 -1.50
N ALA A 403 -32.93 22.54 -0.59
CA ALA A 403 -33.77 22.51 0.59
C ALA A 403 -33.08 21.67 1.69
N ASP A 404 -32.37 22.36 2.58
CA ASP A 404 -32.12 21.90 3.95
C ASP A 404 -33.41 22.12 4.76
N VAL A 405 -33.87 21.09 5.47
CA VAL A 405 -34.51 21.24 6.79
C VAL A 405 -34.08 20.03 7.63
N VAL A 406 -33.54 20.33 8.81
CA VAL A 406 -32.97 19.41 9.80
C VAL A 406 -34.00 19.09 10.91
N GLU A 407 -33.86 17.89 11.51
CA GLU A 407 -34.15 17.45 12.90
C GLU A 407 -35.46 16.69 13.22
N PRO A 408 -35.50 15.84 14.29
CA PRO A 408 -34.44 15.00 14.87
C PRO A 408 -34.88 13.56 15.32
N LEU A 409 -33.87 12.72 15.61
CA LEU A 409 -33.74 11.63 16.59
C LEU A 409 -34.91 10.64 16.86
N ASP A 410 -34.59 9.34 16.76
CA ASP A 410 -34.97 8.36 17.79
C ASP A 410 -33.94 7.22 17.89
N VAL A 411 -33.69 6.85 19.14
CA VAL A 411 -32.70 5.89 19.65
C VAL A 411 -33.43 4.58 19.93
N GLU A 412 -32.99 3.46 19.33
CA GLU A 412 -33.27 2.12 19.88
C GLU A 412 -32.05 1.20 19.73
N ASP A 413 -31.62 0.68 20.89
CA ASP A 413 -30.73 -0.47 21.08
C ASP A 413 -31.39 -1.75 20.51
N PRO A 414 -30.60 -2.76 20.12
CA PRO A 414 -30.69 -3.99 20.91
C PRO A 414 -29.35 -4.71 21.12
N ALA A 415 -29.13 -5.03 22.40
CA ALA A 415 -28.77 -6.33 22.96
C ALA A 415 -27.83 -7.27 22.17
N GLN A 416 -26.69 -7.50 22.82
CA GLN A 416 -25.97 -8.77 23.02
C GLN A 416 -26.56 -10.02 22.33
N ASP A 417 -25.76 -10.63 21.46
CA ASP A 417 -25.70 -12.09 21.36
C ASP A 417 -24.23 -12.54 21.24
N ASP A 418 -23.80 -13.27 22.26
CA ASP A 418 -22.54 -13.99 22.37
C ASP A 418 -22.53 -15.19 21.40
N ALA A 419 -21.52 -15.28 20.55
CA ALA A 419 -21.07 -16.56 20.00
C ALA A 419 -19.59 -16.49 19.62
N ALA A 420 -18.74 -16.66 20.64
CA ALA A 420 -17.36 -17.04 20.45
C ALA A 420 -17.29 -18.46 19.87
N SER A 421 -16.93 -18.59 18.60
CA SER A 421 -16.33 -19.82 18.08
C SER A 421 -14.82 -19.66 18.20
N GLY A 422 -14.25 -20.20 19.29
CA GLY A 422 -12.81 -20.38 19.41
C GLY A 422 -12.34 -21.47 18.46
N ASP A 423 -11.39 -21.13 17.60
CA ASP A 423 -10.46 -22.05 16.95
C ASP A 423 -9.07 -21.38 16.97
N ASP A 424 -8.63 -20.98 18.17
CA ASP A 424 -7.22 -20.79 18.48
C ASP A 424 -6.71 -22.08 19.14
N GLN A 425 -6.45 -23.09 18.31
CA GLN A 425 -5.68 -24.27 18.70
C GLN A 425 -4.43 -24.41 17.82
N ASP A 426 -3.28 -24.28 18.50
CA ASP A 426 -1.94 -24.77 18.17
C ASP A 426 -1.29 -24.35 16.83
N LEU A 427 -0.57 -23.24 16.90
CA LEU A 427 0.53 -22.90 15.97
C LEU A 427 1.86 -23.54 16.40
N ASN A 428 1.87 -24.86 16.58
CA ASN A 428 3.09 -25.65 16.75
C ASN A 428 3.32 -26.53 15.53
N PHE A 429 3.98 -25.98 14.52
CA PHE A 429 4.57 -26.76 13.44
C PHE A 429 6.00 -26.26 13.21
N ILE A 430 6.91 -26.75 14.06
CA ILE A 430 8.36 -26.50 13.96
C ILE A 430 9.13 -27.77 13.58
N ASP A 431 8.50 -28.93 13.43
CA ASP A 431 9.29 -30.17 13.35
C ASP A 431 9.56 -30.75 11.95
N ASP A 432 9.06 -30.20 10.84
CA ASP A 432 9.20 -30.89 9.53
C ASP A 432 9.94 -30.14 8.42
N ASP A 433 10.72 -29.10 8.68
CA ASP A 433 11.53 -28.49 7.58
C ASP A 433 12.86 -27.86 8.02
N MET A 434 13.43 -28.35 9.13
CA MET A 434 14.80 -28.02 9.55
C MET A 434 15.78 -29.11 9.11
N THR A 435 15.82 -29.39 7.81
CA THR A 435 16.96 -30.09 7.20
C THR A 435 17.27 -29.51 5.83
N GLU A 436 18.37 -28.74 5.82
CA GLU A 436 19.23 -28.29 4.70
C GLU A 436 18.76 -27.14 3.79
#